data_AF-X1B505-F1
#
_entry.id   AF-X1B505-F1
#
_cell.length_a   1.000
_cell.length_b   1.000
_cell.length_c   1.000
_cell.angle_alpha   90.00
_cell.angle_beta   90.00
_cell.angle_gamma   90.00
#
_symmetry.space_group_name_H-M   'P 1'
#
loop_
_entity.id
_entity.type
_entity.pdbx_description
1 polymer ?
#
loop_
_entity_poly.entity_id
_entity_poly.type
_entity_poly.pdbx_seq_one_letter_code
_entity_poly.pdbx_strand_id
1 'polypeptide(L)'
;YNRLLRDSLIQLLNPQDYEADITINTFHSWAKNYITSGNNNFAKIYDDAYKEAEKNNNISDFFQDTVPNLLSEMLNASTNNIVYYDSILIDEAQDFDQNWFLPVVQVLNPETNSLLITCDGLQGIYARKRFTWTSVGIQARGRVKRFEKSYRVPIEIGVAARKTLPENLINLIDQYDEFISTKEYAGVHGIIEIIISKTRDEEYKNLIDKIAHLLKVPQEILLLFKRNMQKIGYAHPFFDQLKANNIEWRDLKEYHHLSTGLYVGTLHGTKG
;
A
#
# COMPACT_ATOMS: atom_id res chain seq x y z
N TYR A 1 2.38 3.91 6.20
CA TYR A 1 2.00 3.12 5.00
C TYR A 1 1.70 4.06 3.84
N ASN A 2 1.74 3.58 2.59
CA ASN A 2 1.21 4.23 1.37
C ASN A 2 1.68 5.68 1.09
N ARG A 3 2.97 5.97 1.29
CA ARG A 3 3.54 7.32 1.02
C ARG A 3 3.61 7.64 -0.47
N LEU A 4 3.97 6.66 -1.31
CA LEU A 4 4.08 6.84 -2.77
C LEU A 4 2.71 7.18 -3.39
N LEU A 5 1.64 6.49 -2.95
CA LEU A 5 0.27 6.80 -3.35
C LEU A 5 -0.13 8.23 -2.96
N ARG A 6 0.13 8.64 -1.71
CA ARG A 6 -0.12 10.02 -1.25
C ARG A 6 0.59 11.03 -2.15
N ASP A 7 1.87 10.82 -2.43
CA ASP A 7 2.68 11.75 -3.22
C ASP A 7 2.18 11.82 -4.67
N SER A 8 1.77 10.69 -5.24
CA SER A 8 1.15 10.62 -6.56
C SER A 8 -0.20 11.35 -6.61
N LEU A 9 -1.05 11.19 -5.58
CA LEU A 9 -2.33 11.90 -5.49
C LEU A 9 -2.13 13.42 -5.38
N ILE A 10 -1.13 13.89 -4.63
CA ILE A 10 -0.77 15.32 -4.55
C ILE A 10 -0.32 15.88 -5.90
N GLN A 11 0.40 15.07 -6.70
CA GLN A 11 0.81 15.49 -8.04
C GLN A 11 -0.35 15.54 -9.03
N LEU A 12 -1.32 14.63 -8.91
CA LEU A 12 -2.51 14.57 -9.77
C LEU A 12 -3.56 15.62 -9.39
N LEU A 13 -3.74 15.86 -8.10
CA LEU A 13 -4.68 16.81 -7.54
C LEU A 13 -3.88 17.98 -6.98
N ASN A 14 -3.63 19.01 -7.79
CA ASN A 14 -3.12 20.26 -7.23
C ASN A 14 -4.25 20.89 -6.39
N PRO A 15 -4.15 20.93 -5.05
CA PRO A 15 -5.26 21.38 -4.21
C PRO A 15 -5.66 22.84 -4.49
N GLN A 16 -4.74 23.64 -5.03
CA GLN A 16 -5.00 25.03 -5.40
C GLN A 16 -5.90 25.18 -6.63
N ASP A 17 -6.12 24.11 -7.40
CA ASP A 17 -7.00 24.14 -8.58
C ASP A 17 -8.49 24.05 -8.19
N TYR A 18 -8.80 23.84 -6.91
CA TYR A 18 -10.16 23.63 -6.41
C TYR A 18 -10.54 24.68 -5.37
N GLU A 19 -11.79 25.14 -5.40
CA GLU A 19 -12.39 25.97 -4.33
C GLU A 19 -12.80 25.10 -3.13
N ALA A 20 -11.88 24.25 -2.66
CA ALA A 20 -12.11 23.32 -1.55
C ALA A 20 -10.82 23.14 -0.74
N ASP A 21 -10.96 22.98 0.58
CA ASP A 21 -9.84 22.62 1.44
C ASP A 21 -9.57 21.11 1.34
N ILE A 22 -8.63 20.74 0.47
CA ILE A 22 -8.27 19.35 0.21
C ILE A 22 -6.98 19.00 0.95
N THR A 23 -7.09 18.05 1.87
CA THR A 23 -5.94 17.48 2.58
C THR A 23 -5.70 16.03 2.15
N ILE A 24 -4.48 15.73 1.69
CA ILE A 24 -4.07 14.37 1.28
C ILE A 24 -2.97 13.88 2.21
N ASN A 25 -3.25 12.82 2.98
CA ASN A 25 -2.33 12.31 3.99
C ASN A 25 -2.36 10.77 4.09
N THR A 26 -1.27 10.21 4.63
CA THR A 26 -1.33 8.85 5.16
C THR A 26 -2.03 8.87 6.53
N PHE A 27 -2.68 7.76 6.92
CA PHE A 27 -3.39 7.67 8.21
C PHE A 27 -2.51 8.13 9.39
N HIS A 28 -1.29 7.60 9.52
CA HIS A 28 -0.40 7.94 10.64
C HIS A 28 0.11 9.37 10.61
N SER A 29 0.34 9.93 9.42
CA SER A 29 0.72 11.35 9.29
C SER A 29 -0.43 12.25 9.72
N TRP A 30 -1.65 11.96 9.25
CA TRP A 30 -2.86 12.67 9.65
C TRP A 30 -3.09 12.56 11.17
N ALA A 31 -3.05 11.35 11.72
CA ALA A 31 -3.24 11.09 13.14
C ALA A 31 -2.21 11.81 14.00
N LYS A 32 -0.91 11.74 13.64
CA LYS A 32 0.15 12.48 14.34
C LYS A 32 -0.14 13.97 14.32
N ASN A 33 -0.40 14.55 13.15
CA ASN A 33 -0.65 15.98 13.03
C ASN A 33 -1.81 16.41 13.93
N TYR A 34 -2.93 15.68 13.87
CA TYR A 34 -4.12 15.95 14.67
C TYR A 34 -3.83 15.84 16.18
N ILE A 35 -3.11 14.79 16.61
CA ILE A 35 -2.69 14.60 18.01
C ILE A 35 -1.80 15.76 18.48
N THR A 36 -0.82 16.15 17.66
CA THR A 36 0.16 17.19 18.02
C THR A 36 -0.38 18.61 17.93
N SER A 37 -1.42 18.85 17.12
CA SER A 37 -2.12 20.13 17.07
C SER A 37 -3.13 20.32 18.20
N GLY A 38 -3.45 19.23 18.92
CA GLY A 38 -4.35 19.25 20.06
C GLY A 38 -3.70 19.81 21.34
N ASN A 39 -4.26 19.43 22.49
CA ASN A 39 -3.72 19.81 23.80
C ASN A 39 -2.27 19.30 23.97
N ASN A 40 -1.38 20.14 24.50
CA ASN A 40 0.03 19.84 24.81
C ASN A 40 0.22 18.49 25.54
N ASN A 41 -0.77 18.02 26.31
CA ASN A 41 -0.69 16.74 26.99
C ASN A 41 -0.65 15.53 26.04
N PHE A 42 -1.52 15.48 25.02
CA PHE A 42 -1.57 14.35 24.09
C PHE A 42 -0.35 14.30 23.17
N ALA A 43 0.16 15.47 22.77
CA ALA A 43 1.43 15.58 22.05
C ALA A 43 2.58 14.96 22.86
N LYS A 44 2.66 15.26 24.16
CA LYS A 44 3.67 14.67 25.05
C LYS A 44 3.51 13.15 25.19
N ILE A 45 2.28 12.66 25.37
CA ILE A 45 2.01 11.21 25.46
C ILE A 45 2.46 10.50 24.18
N TYR A 46 2.18 11.09 23.01
CA TYR A 46 2.63 10.56 21.72
C TYR A 46 4.16 10.45 21.66
N ASP A 47 4.87 11.52 22.01
CA ASP A 47 6.34 11.56 21.94
C ASP A 47 7.00 10.59 22.93
N ASP A 48 6.47 10.49 24.15
CA ASP A 48 6.98 9.57 25.16
C ASP A 48 6.74 8.10 24.74
N ALA A 49 5.54 7.78 24.23
CA ALA A 49 5.22 6.45 23.72
C ALA A 49 6.06 6.08 22.48
N TYR A 50 6.34 7.04 21.60
CA TYR A 50 7.20 6.82 20.44
C TYR A 50 8.64 6.46 20.86
N LYS A 51 9.22 7.21 21.81
CA LYS A 51 10.57 6.93 22.34
C LYS A 51 10.65 5.58 23.03
N GLU A 52 9.62 5.20 23.78
CA GLU A 52 9.54 3.89 24.42
C GLU A 52 9.47 2.75 23.40
N ALA A 53 8.64 2.90 22.36
CA ALA A 53 8.54 1.93 21.28
C ALA A 53 9.84 1.77 20.50
N GLU A 54 10.55 2.87 20.24
CA GLU A 54 11.88 2.85 19.60
C GLU A 54 12.90 2.10 20.47
N LYS A 55 12.95 2.39 21.78
CA LYS A 55 13.83 1.71 22.73
C LYS A 55 13.58 0.20 22.79
N ASN A 56 12.31 -0.21 22.71
CA ASN A 56 11.89 -1.61 22.83
C ASN A 56 11.83 -2.34 21.49
N ASN A 57 12.17 -1.70 20.36
CA ASN A 57 12.01 -2.21 18.99
C ASN A 57 10.55 -2.61 18.61
N ASN A 58 9.55 -1.96 19.21
CA ASN A 58 8.12 -2.23 19.01
C ASN A 58 7.41 -1.12 18.22
N ILE A 59 8.12 -0.50 17.27
CA ILE A 59 7.59 0.60 16.45
C ILE A 59 6.35 0.19 15.64
N SER A 60 6.26 -1.07 15.22
CA SER A 60 5.08 -1.57 14.50
C SER A 60 3.82 -1.46 15.35
N ASP A 61 3.86 -1.99 16.57
CA ASP A 61 2.72 -1.98 17.51
C ASP A 61 2.33 -0.57 17.90
N PHE A 62 3.32 0.33 18.05
CA PHE A 62 3.05 1.76 18.28
C PHE A 62 2.17 2.35 17.18
N PHE A 63 2.54 2.16 15.90
CA PHE A 63 1.74 2.69 14.80
C PHE A 63 0.42 1.93 14.60
N GLN A 64 0.41 0.62 14.87
CA GLN A 64 -0.75 -0.23 14.62
C GLN A 64 -1.85 -0.07 15.68
N ASP A 65 -1.47 0.08 16.95
CA ASP A 65 -2.39 0.09 18.08
C ASP A 65 -2.34 1.40 18.87
N THR A 66 -1.15 1.90 19.24
CA THR A 66 -1.04 3.08 20.12
C THR A 66 -1.56 4.35 19.46
N VAL A 67 -1.13 4.65 18.22
CA VAL A 67 -1.54 5.87 17.50
C VAL A 67 -3.05 5.98 17.29
N PRO A 68 -3.78 4.99 16.72
CA PRO A 68 -5.22 5.09 16.53
C PRO A 68 -6.00 5.17 17.86
N ASN A 69 -5.55 4.47 18.90
CA ASN A 69 -6.18 4.52 20.22
C ASN A 69 -6.00 5.91 20.86
N LEU A 70 -4.78 6.45 20.82
CA LEU A 70 -4.48 7.78 21.35
C LEU A 70 -5.27 8.88 20.62
N LEU A 71 -5.41 8.76 19.30
CA LEU A 71 -6.23 9.68 18.51
C LEU A 71 -7.71 9.61 18.95
N SER A 72 -8.25 8.41 19.11
CA SER A 72 -9.64 8.21 19.54
C SER A 72 -9.88 8.74 20.95
N GLU A 73 -8.95 8.50 21.88
CA GLU A 73 -9.01 9.04 23.25
C GLU A 73 -9.02 10.56 23.25
N MET A 74 -8.16 11.19 22.46
CA MET A 74 -8.10 12.64 22.35
C MET A 74 -9.38 13.22 21.74
N LEU A 75 -9.93 12.59 20.69
CA LEU A 75 -11.19 13.01 20.07
C LEU A 75 -12.35 12.90 21.06
N ASN A 76 -12.42 11.83 21.86
CA ASN A 76 -13.42 11.67 22.91
C ASN A 76 -13.27 12.68 24.06
N ALA A 77 -12.04 13.08 24.38
CA ALA A 77 -11.76 14.08 25.42
C ALA A 77 -11.99 15.53 24.95
N SER A 78 -12.01 15.76 23.64
CA SER A 78 -12.13 17.10 23.04
C SER A 78 -13.58 17.46 22.80
N THR A 79 -14.11 18.44 23.54
CA THR A 79 -15.52 18.84 23.40
C THR A 79 -15.76 19.97 22.39
N ASN A 80 -14.77 20.83 22.12
CA ASN A 80 -15.00 22.08 21.35
C ASN A 80 -14.08 22.29 20.12
N ASN A 81 -13.07 21.44 19.87
CA ASN A 81 -12.05 21.66 18.83
C ASN A 81 -11.92 20.48 17.84
N ILE A 82 -13.01 19.74 17.59
CA ILE A 82 -12.98 18.69 16.56
C ILE A 82 -13.18 19.35 15.19
N VAL A 83 -12.24 19.15 14.28
CA VAL A 83 -12.40 19.51 12.87
C VAL A 83 -13.19 18.40 12.20
N TYR A 84 -14.33 18.75 11.63
CA TYR A 84 -15.15 17.83 10.85
C TYR A 84 -14.79 17.92 9.36
N TYR A 85 -14.70 16.77 8.70
CA TYR A 85 -14.49 16.67 7.27
C TYR A 85 -15.82 16.45 6.56
N ASP A 86 -16.16 17.32 5.61
CA ASP A 86 -17.38 17.20 4.80
C ASP A 86 -17.37 15.95 3.92
N SER A 87 -16.20 15.45 3.55
CA SER A 87 -16.05 14.18 2.84
C SER A 87 -14.69 13.55 3.14
N ILE A 88 -14.67 12.21 3.26
CA ILE A 88 -13.44 11.44 3.47
C ILE A 88 -13.35 10.34 2.40
N LEU A 89 -12.19 10.27 1.74
CA LEU A 89 -11.82 9.18 0.85
C LEU A 89 -10.69 8.37 1.51
N ILE A 90 -10.92 7.06 1.68
CA ILE A 90 -9.89 6.12 2.13
C ILE A 90 -9.54 5.21 0.95
N ASP A 91 -8.31 5.33 0.47
CA ASP A 91 -7.76 4.43 -0.54
C ASP A 91 -6.87 3.34 0.06
N GLU A 92 -6.80 2.19 -0.60
CA GLU A 92 -6.08 1.00 -0.16
C GLU A 92 -6.48 0.53 1.26
N ALA A 93 -7.78 0.58 1.58
CA ALA A 93 -8.29 0.32 2.95
C ALA A 93 -8.10 -1.13 3.42
N GLN A 94 -7.69 -2.06 2.54
CA GLN A 94 -7.24 -3.38 2.95
C GLN A 94 -5.96 -3.35 3.81
N ASP A 95 -5.20 -2.25 3.79
CA ASP A 95 -4.04 -2.03 4.66
C ASP A 95 -4.42 -1.36 6.00
N PHE A 96 -5.72 -1.08 6.26
CA PHE A 96 -6.18 -0.52 7.53
C PHE A 96 -6.57 -1.61 8.53
N ASP A 97 -6.17 -1.43 9.79
CA ASP A 97 -6.74 -2.18 10.91
C ASP A 97 -8.11 -1.64 11.33
N GLN A 98 -8.88 -2.51 12.01
CA GLN A 98 -10.25 -2.19 12.45
C GLN A 98 -10.32 -0.90 13.29
N ASN A 99 -9.40 -0.73 14.25
CA ASN A 99 -9.37 0.41 15.16
C ASN A 99 -9.03 1.73 14.45
N TRP A 100 -8.49 1.71 13.23
CA TRP A 100 -8.15 2.93 12.50
C TRP A 100 -9.39 3.63 11.93
N PHE A 101 -10.48 2.89 11.69
CA PHE A 101 -11.73 3.47 11.19
C PHE A 101 -12.47 4.28 12.25
N LEU A 102 -12.29 3.94 13.53
CA LEU A 102 -12.97 4.61 14.63
C LEU A 102 -12.72 6.12 14.67
N PRO A 103 -11.46 6.61 14.71
CA PRO A 103 -11.21 8.04 14.70
C PRO A 103 -11.61 8.70 13.37
N VAL A 104 -11.58 7.98 12.24
CA VAL A 104 -12.02 8.51 10.95
C VAL A 104 -13.52 8.79 10.95
N VAL A 105 -14.34 7.89 11.49
CA VAL A 105 -15.79 8.08 11.61
C VAL A 105 -16.12 9.21 12.60
N GLN A 106 -15.32 9.39 13.66
CA GLN A 106 -15.53 10.47 14.65
C GLN A 106 -15.35 11.88 14.07
N VAL A 107 -14.46 12.05 13.08
CA VAL A 107 -14.20 13.34 12.43
C VAL A 107 -15.02 13.55 11.15
N LEU A 108 -15.87 12.59 10.76
CA LEU A 108 -16.74 12.74 9.60
C LEU A 108 -17.88 13.69 9.95
N ASN A 109 -18.14 14.69 9.10
CA ASN A 109 -19.28 15.59 9.29
C ASN A 109 -20.58 14.77 9.31
N PRO A 110 -21.36 14.78 10.41
CA PRO A 110 -22.59 14.00 10.50
C PRO A 110 -23.71 14.49 9.57
N GLU A 111 -23.66 15.76 9.13
CA GLU A 111 -24.64 16.32 8.20
C GLU A 111 -24.45 15.79 6.77
N THR A 112 -23.21 15.69 6.30
CA THR A 112 -22.92 15.17 4.96
C THR A 112 -22.82 13.65 4.94
N ASN A 113 -22.24 13.05 5.99
CA ASN A 113 -21.99 11.62 6.15
C ASN A 113 -21.36 10.99 4.89
N SER A 114 -20.42 11.72 4.26
CA SER A 114 -19.83 11.37 2.97
C SER A 114 -18.49 10.65 3.16
N LEU A 115 -18.54 9.32 3.13
CA LEU A 115 -17.37 8.46 3.27
C LEU A 115 -17.28 7.49 2.09
N LEU A 116 -16.17 7.54 1.35
CA LEU A 116 -15.84 6.59 0.30
C LEU A 116 -14.63 5.75 0.72
N ILE A 117 -14.77 4.43 0.61
CA ILE A 117 -13.72 3.47 0.93
C ILE A 117 -13.47 2.60 -0.30
N THR A 118 -12.24 2.58 -0.77
CA THR A 118 -11.76 1.66 -1.81
C THR A 118 -10.84 0.63 -1.19
N CYS A 119 -11.07 -0.65 -1.54
CA CYS A 119 -10.23 -1.75 -1.06
C CYS A 119 -10.23 -2.93 -2.03
N ASP A 120 -9.16 -3.71 -1.98
CA ASP A 120 -9.04 -5.01 -2.61
C ASP A 120 -8.55 -6.04 -1.57
N GLY A 121 -9.49 -6.85 -1.06
CA GLY A 121 -9.21 -7.85 -0.03
C GLY A 121 -8.25 -8.95 -0.48
N LEU A 122 -8.10 -9.19 -1.79
CA LEU A 122 -7.14 -10.16 -2.33
C LEU A 122 -5.69 -9.63 -2.29
N GLN A 123 -5.50 -8.32 -2.13
CA GLN A 123 -4.19 -7.68 -1.98
C GLN A 123 -3.78 -7.46 -0.52
N GLY A 124 -4.63 -7.85 0.43
CA GLY A 124 -4.30 -7.80 1.86
C GLY A 124 -3.13 -8.73 2.17
N ILE A 125 -1.93 -8.15 2.35
CA ILE A 125 -0.73 -8.92 2.76
C ILE A 125 -0.69 -9.10 4.29
N TYR A 126 -1.47 -8.29 5.03
CA TYR A 126 -1.55 -8.32 6.48
C TYR A 126 -2.75 -9.16 6.94
N ALA A 127 -2.54 -9.98 7.98
CA ALA A 127 -3.62 -10.73 8.61
C ALA A 127 -4.50 -9.78 9.43
N ARG A 128 -5.55 -9.24 8.80
CA ARG A 128 -6.52 -8.38 9.46
C ARG A 128 -7.36 -9.18 10.45
N LYS A 129 -7.55 -8.65 11.67
CA LYS A 129 -8.61 -9.16 12.55
C LYS A 129 -9.95 -8.92 11.85
N ARG A 130 -10.72 -10.00 11.66
CA ARG A 130 -12.03 -9.92 10.99
C ARG A 130 -12.97 -9.02 11.80
N PHE A 131 -13.67 -8.14 11.12
CA PHE A 131 -14.65 -7.22 11.71
C PHE A 131 -15.76 -6.96 10.68
N THR A 132 -16.78 -6.20 11.07
CA THR A 132 -17.83 -5.76 10.15
C THR A 132 -17.77 -4.24 10.01
N TRP A 133 -18.14 -3.69 8.86
CA TRP A 133 -18.25 -2.23 8.71
C TRP A 133 -19.11 -1.60 9.80
N THR A 134 -20.21 -2.26 10.18
CA THR A 134 -21.08 -1.86 11.29
C THR A 134 -20.37 -1.80 12.65
N SER A 135 -19.41 -2.69 12.94
CA SER A 135 -18.70 -2.69 14.23
C SER A 135 -17.71 -1.54 14.38
N VAL A 136 -17.45 -0.77 13.31
CA VAL A 136 -16.65 0.46 13.34
C VAL A 136 -17.46 1.70 12.99
N GLY A 137 -18.80 1.59 13.02
CA GLY A 137 -19.70 2.72 12.76
C GLY A 137 -19.95 3.03 11.28
N ILE A 138 -19.51 2.16 10.36
CA ILE A 138 -19.65 2.38 8.91
C ILE A 138 -20.90 1.66 8.38
N GLN A 139 -21.81 2.44 7.79
CA GLN A 139 -23.06 1.96 7.20
C GLN A 139 -22.88 1.53 5.74
N ALA A 140 -22.16 0.43 5.50
CA ALA A 140 -21.85 -0.06 4.15
C ALA A 140 -22.99 -0.87 3.50
N ARG A 141 -23.91 -1.46 4.28
CA ARG A 141 -24.93 -2.38 3.76
C ARG A 141 -25.81 -1.71 2.70
N GLY A 142 -25.85 -2.30 1.50
CA GLY A 142 -26.60 -1.75 0.36
C GLY A 142 -25.93 -0.57 -0.35
N ARG A 143 -24.72 -0.17 0.07
CA ARG A 143 -23.92 0.94 -0.50
C ARG A 143 -22.58 0.47 -1.07
N VAL A 144 -22.49 -0.82 -1.43
CA VAL A 144 -21.28 -1.44 -1.98
C VAL A 144 -21.38 -1.52 -3.49
N LYS A 145 -20.31 -1.07 -4.18
CA LYS A 145 -20.13 -1.30 -5.62
C LYS A 145 -18.93 -2.21 -5.84
N ARG A 146 -19.11 -3.23 -6.68
CA ARG A 146 -18.06 -4.20 -7.03
C ARG A 146 -17.52 -3.90 -8.42
N PHE A 147 -16.20 -3.89 -8.55
CA PHE A 147 -15.49 -3.72 -9.81
C PHE A 147 -14.75 -5.02 -10.13
N GLU A 148 -15.20 -5.73 -11.16
CA GLU A 148 -14.70 -7.09 -11.47
C GLU A 148 -13.86 -7.11 -12.75
N LYS A 149 -13.59 -5.94 -13.34
CA LYS A 149 -12.87 -5.79 -14.60
C LYS A 149 -11.58 -5.02 -14.40
N SER A 150 -10.45 -5.62 -14.80
CA SER A 150 -9.13 -4.99 -14.77
C SER A 150 -8.75 -4.48 -16.15
N TYR A 151 -8.44 -3.19 -16.24
CA TYR A 151 -7.93 -2.54 -17.44
C TYR A 151 -6.41 -2.40 -17.46
N ARG A 152 -5.75 -2.60 -16.31
CA ARG A 152 -4.31 -2.40 -16.13
C ARG A 152 -3.50 -3.65 -16.46
N VAL A 153 -3.98 -4.81 -16.03
CA VAL A 153 -3.20 -6.05 -16.03
C VAL A 153 -3.35 -6.75 -17.39
N PRO A 154 -2.23 -7.16 -18.04
CA PRO A 154 -2.29 -7.97 -19.25
C PRO A 154 -3.07 -9.28 -19.03
N ILE A 155 -3.79 -9.72 -20.06
CA ILE A 155 -4.79 -10.79 -19.96
C ILE A 155 -4.19 -12.07 -19.37
N GLU A 156 -3.10 -12.56 -19.95
CA GLU A 156 -2.43 -13.80 -19.56
C GLU A 156 -1.89 -13.72 -18.13
N ILE A 157 -1.27 -12.59 -17.78
CA ILE A 157 -0.69 -12.32 -16.45
C ILE A 157 -1.80 -12.35 -15.39
N GLY A 158 -2.92 -11.67 -15.66
CA GLY A 158 -4.07 -11.64 -14.78
C GLY A 158 -4.68 -13.02 -14.55
N VAL A 159 -4.89 -13.78 -15.62
CA VAL A 159 -5.41 -15.15 -15.56
C VAL A 159 -4.49 -16.06 -14.75
N ALA A 160 -3.17 -15.97 -14.95
CA ALA A 160 -2.22 -16.75 -14.19
C ALA A 160 -2.23 -16.37 -12.71
N ALA A 161 -2.17 -15.08 -12.38
CA ALA A 161 -2.22 -14.60 -10.99
C ALA A 161 -3.47 -15.11 -10.26
N ARG A 162 -4.64 -15.04 -10.90
CA ARG A 162 -5.90 -15.57 -10.35
C ARG A 162 -5.85 -17.09 -10.11
N LYS A 163 -5.28 -17.86 -11.05
CA LYS A 163 -5.15 -19.32 -10.91
C LYS A 163 -4.17 -19.74 -9.82
N THR A 164 -3.23 -18.87 -9.46
CA THR A 164 -2.22 -19.11 -8.41
C THR A 164 -2.64 -18.57 -7.04
N LEU A 165 -3.87 -18.09 -6.87
CA LEU A 165 -4.35 -17.65 -5.56
C LEU A 165 -4.31 -18.81 -4.55
N PRO A 166 -3.85 -18.58 -3.32
CA PRO A 166 -3.80 -19.61 -2.30
C PRO A 166 -5.20 -19.95 -1.79
N GLU A 167 -5.43 -21.20 -1.38
CA GLU A 167 -6.75 -21.72 -0.98
C GLU A 167 -7.42 -20.90 0.12
N ASN A 168 -6.64 -20.38 1.08
CA ASN A 168 -7.16 -19.54 2.16
C ASN A 168 -7.78 -18.23 1.65
N LEU A 169 -7.28 -17.66 0.54
CA LEU A 169 -7.88 -16.49 -0.10
C LEU A 169 -9.06 -16.88 -0.98
N ILE A 170 -8.96 -17.99 -1.72
CA ILE A 170 -10.06 -18.52 -2.53
C ILE A 170 -11.31 -18.72 -1.67
N ASN A 171 -11.14 -19.27 -0.47
CA ASN A 171 -12.24 -19.50 0.45
C ASN A 171 -12.90 -18.22 0.98
N LEU A 172 -12.27 -17.05 0.86
CA LEU A 172 -12.84 -15.76 1.29
C LEU A 172 -13.61 -15.06 0.18
N ILE A 173 -13.39 -15.42 -1.08
CA ILE A 173 -14.05 -14.82 -2.23
C ILE A 173 -15.57 -14.99 -2.09
N ASP A 174 -16.30 -13.90 -2.35
CA ASP A 174 -17.77 -13.80 -2.25
C ASP A 174 -18.36 -14.03 -0.83
N GLN A 175 -17.55 -14.39 0.17
CA GLN A 175 -18.00 -14.43 1.57
C GLN A 175 -18.11 -13.03 2.18
N TYR A 176 -17.29 -12.10 1.68
CA TYR A 176 -17.20 -10.73 2.18
C TYR A 176 -17.10 -9.76 1.00
N ASP A 177 -17.69 -8.57 1.15
CA ASP A 177 -17.70 -7.54 0.11
C ASP A 177 -16.31 -7.08 -0.32
N GLU A 178 -15.31 -7.21 0.56
CA GLU A 178 -13.91 -6.83 0.30
C GLU A 178 -13.19 -7.87 -0.59
N PHE A 179 -13.66 -9.12 -0.62
CA PHE A 179 -12.98 -10.23 -1.29
C PHE A 179 -13.68 -10.58 -2.59
N ILE A 180 -13.28 -9.88 -3.66
CA ILE A 180 -13.87 -10.02 -4.99
C ILE A 180 -12.79 -10.49 -5.96
N SER A 181 -13.09 -11.50 -6.76
CA SER A 181 -12.18 -11.95 -7.83
C SER A 181 -12.38 -11.15 -9.11
N THR A 182 -11.29 -10.74 -9.75
CA THR A 182 -11.35 -10.19 -11.11
C THR A 182 -11.89 -11.23 -12.09
N LYS A 183 -12.97 -10.90 -12.79
CA LYS A 183 -13.64 -11.77 -13.77
C LYS A 183 -13.18 -11.51 -15.20
N GLU A 184 -12.86 -10.26 -15.53
CA GLU A 184 -12.47 -9.86 -16.87
C GLU A 184 -11.15 -9.06 -16.85
N TYR A 185 -10.26 -9.38 -17.77
CA TYR A 185 -9.04 -8.61 -18.05
C TYR A 185 -9.17 -8.02 -19.45
N ALA A 186 -9.06 -6.69 -19.53
CA ALA A 186 -9.18 -5.92 -20.77
C ALA A 186 -7.89 -5.15 -21.09
N GLY A 187 -6.77 -5.56 -20.50
CA GLY A 187 -5.44 -5.07 -20.88
C GLY A 187 -4.98 -5.66 -22.22
N VAL A 188 -3.80 -5.24 -22.66
CA VAL A 188 -3.11 -5.86 -23.80
C VAL A 188 -2.73 -7.32 -23.49
N HIS A 189 -2.41 -8.09 -24.53
CA HIS A 189 -1.82 -9.42 -24.33
C HIS A 189 -0.42 -9.29 -23.71
N GLY A 190 -0.09 -10.18 -22.79
CA GLY A 190 1.20 -10.27 -22.11
C GLY A 190 1.83 -11.65 -22.26
N ILE A 191 3.11 -11.75 -21.93
CA ILE A 191 3.85 -13.01 -22.00
C ILE A 191 4.24 -13.42 -20.57
N ILE A 192 3.98 -14.69 -20.25
CA ILE A 192 4.51 -15.33 -19.04
C ILE A 192 5.58 -16.31 -19.48
N GLU A 193 6.79 -16.11 -18.98
CA GLU A 193 7.91 -17.01 -19.19
C GLU A 193 8.38 -17.57 -17.86
N ILE A 194 8.59 -18.89 -17.83
CA ILE A 194 9.17 -19.59 -16.68
C ILE A 194 10.55 -20.09 -17.12
N ILE A 195 11.60 -19.57 -16.48
CA ILE A 195 12.97 -19.99 -16.74
C ILE A 195 13.31 -21.12 -15.77
N ILE A 196 13.46 -22.34 -16.28
CA ILE A 196 13.85 -23.52 -15.51
C ILE A 196 15.30 -23.85 -15.86
N SER A 197 16.17 -23.90 -14.86
CA SER A 197 17.59 -24.21 -15.02
C SER A 197 18.00 -25.34 -14.07
N LYS A 198 19.05 -26.08 -14.40
CA LYS A 198 19.51 -27.23 -13.58
C LYS A 198 20.25 -26.77 -12.33
N THR A 199 20.91 -25.62 -12.40
CA THR A 199 21.64 -25.01 -11.28
C THR A 199 21.25 -23.54 -11.11
N ARG A 200 21.54 -23.01 -9.91
CA ARG A 200 21.29 -21.59 -9.60
C ARG A 200 22.14 -20.65 -10.45
N ASP A 201 23.39 -21.02 -10.73
CA ASP A 201 24.29 -20.22 -11.56
C ASP A 201 23.81 -20.16 -13.02
N GLU A 202 23.27 -21.27 -13.54
CA GLU A 202 22.66 -21.31 -14.87
C GLU A 202 21.37 -20.45 -14.92
N GLU A 203 20.55 -20.49 -13.86
CA GLU A 203 19.37 -19.63 -13.73
C GLU A 203 19.75 -18.15 -13.80
N TYR A 204 20.77 -17.74 -13.02
CA TYR A 204 21.27 -16.37 -13.04
C TYR A 204 21.78 -15.98 -14.42
N LYS A 205 22.59 -16.83 -15.07
CA LYS A 205 23.11 -16.56 -16.40
C LYS A 205 21.98 -16.35 -17.42
N ASN A 206 20.99 -17.23 -17.43
CA ASN A 206 19.84 -17.14 -18.33
C ASN A 206 19.01 -15.85 -18.09
N LEU A 207 18.83 -15.46 -16.84
CA LEU A 207 18.17 -14.20 -16.48
C LEU A 207 18.97 -12.98 -16.94
N ILE A 208 20.29 -12.99 -16.75
CA ILE A 208 21.18 -11.90 -17.15
C ILE A 208 21.19 -11.75 -18.67
N ASP A 209 21.31 -12.84 -19.42
CA ASP A 209 21.27 -12.81 -20.89
C ASP A 209 19.95 -12.19 -21.40
N LYS A 210 18.83 -12.53 -20.75
CA LYS A 210 17.53 -11.94 -21.06
C LYS A 210 17.46 -10.46 -20.72
N ILE A 211 17.89 -10.05 -19.52
CA ILE A 211 17.91 -8.64 -19.10
C ILE A 211 18.79 -7.83 -20.04
N ALA A 212 19.98 -8.31 -20.37
CA ALA A 212 20.90 -7.67 -21.30
C ALA A 212 20.26 -7.48 -22.69
N HIS A 213 19.53 -8.49 -23.18
CA HIS A 213 18.80 -8.39 -24.43
C HIS A 213 17.69 -7.33 -24.37
N LEU A 214 16.91 -7.33 -23.29
CA LEU A 214 15.80 -6.40 -23.07
C LEU A 214 16.27 -4.95 -22.93
N LEU A 215 17.41 -4.71 -22.30
CA LEU A 215 18.01 -3.38 -22.14
C LEU A 215 18.63 -2.80 -23.43
N LYS A 216 18.61 -3.53 -24.55
CA LYS A 216 19.05 -3.00 -25.86
C LYS A 216 18.14 -1.88 -26.38
N VAL A 217 16.91 -1.82 -25.89
CA VAL A 217 15.96 -0.74 -26.17
C VAL A 217 15.61 -0.03 -24.87
N PRO A 218 15.27 1.28 -24.91
CA PRO A 218 14.79 1.97 -23.71
C PRO A 218 13.48 1.35 -23.21
N GLN A 219 13.52 0.73 -22.04
CA GLN A 219 12.36 0.14 -21.38
C GLN A 219 12.57 0.06 -19.86
N GLU A 220 11.48 -0.19 -19.14
CA GLU A 220 11.48 -0.38 -17.69
C GLU A 220 11.52 -1.87 -17.34
N ILE A 221 12.45 -2.25 -16.46
CA ILE A 221 12.56 -3.62 -15.95
C ILE A 221 12.59 -3.55 -14.43
N LEU A 222 11.69 -4.31 -13.79
CA LEU A 222 11.64 -4.42 -12.33
C LEU A 222 11.96 -5.84 -11.89
N LEU A 223 12.99 -5.98 -11.06
CA LEU A 223 13.35 -7.21 -10.36
C LEU A 223 12.87 -7.15 -8.91
N LEU A 224 12.08 -8.15 -8.53
CA LEU A 224 11.52 -8.25 -7.19
C LEU A 224 12.22 -9.32 -6.38
N PHE A 225 12.78 -8.90 -5.24
CA PHE A 225 13.34 -9.79 -4.24
C PHE A 225 12.45 -9.83 -3.00
N LYS A 226 12.40 -10.99 -2.34
CA LYS A 226 11.70 -11.12 -1.06
C LYS A 226 12.33 -10.25 0.03
N ARG A 227 13.66 -10.12 0.03
CA ARG A 227 14.43 -9.30 0.98
C ARG A 227 14.83 -7.99 0.32
N ASN A 228 14.92 -6.93 1.12
CA ASN A 228 15.44 -5.65 0.63
C ASN A 228 16.95 -5.77 0.37
N MET A 229 17.35 -5.81 -0.90
CA MET A 229 18.74 -5.99 -1.31
C MET A 229 19.62 -4.78 -0.96
N GLN A 230 19.08 -3.56 -1.01
CA GLN A 230 19.79 -2.34 -0.62
C GLN A 230 20.26 -2.40 0.85
N LYS A 231 19.43 -2.92 1.77
CA LYS A 231 19.78 -3.06 3.20
C LYS A 231 20.95 -4.00 3.45
N ILE A 232 21.21 -4.94 2.56
CA ILE A 232 22.34 -5.88 2.66
C ILE A 232 23.47 -5.50 1.70
N GLY A 233 23.50 -4.27 1.18
CA GLY A 233 24.52 -3.81 0.26
C GLY A 233 24.57 -4.58 -1.06
N TYR A 234 23.44 -5.15 -1.49
CA TYR A 234 23.33 -6.02 -2.66
C TYR A 234 24.25 -7.27 -2.59
N ALA A 235 24.53 -7.76 -1.37
CA ALA A 235 25.33 -8.97 -1.14
C ALA A 235 24.58 -10.24 -1.56
N HIS A 236 24.49 -10.48 -2.87
CA HIS A 236 23.85 -11.64 -3.46
C HIS A 236 24.49 -11.97 -4.83
N PRO A 237 24.80 -13.25 -5.15
CA PRO A 237 25.60 -13.61 -6.34
C PRO A 237 25.05 -13.12 -7.68
N PHE A 238 23.73 -12.94 -7.77
CA PHE A 238 23.10 -12.35 -8.95
C PHE A 238 23.62 -10.94 -9.28
N PHE A 239 23.91 -10.11 -8.28
CA PHE A 239 24.43 -8.75 -8.50
C PHE A 239 25.90 -8.76 -8.94
N ASP A 240 26.66 -9.77 -8.54
CA ASP A 240 28.02 -9.96 -9.06
C ASP A 240 27.98 -10.32 -10.55
N GLN A 241 26.97 -11.11 -10.98
CA GLN A 241 26.76 -11.37 -12.41
C GLN A 241 26.26 -10.14 -13.18
N LEU A 242 25.40 -9.29 -12.60
CA LEU A 242 25.02 -8.01 -13.21
C LEU A 242 26.26 -7.14 -13.46
N LYS A 243 27.13 -6.99 -12.45
CA LYS A 243 28.39 -6.23 -12.57
C LYS A 243 29.31 -6.82 -13.64
N ALA A 244 29.49 -8.14 -13.66
CA ALA A 244 30.33 -8.82 -14.65
C ALA A 244 29.87 -8.61 -16.10
N ASN A 245 28.58 -8.31 -16.30
CA ASN A 245 27.99 -8.02 -17.60
C ASN A 245 27.75 -6.52 -17.85
N ASN A 246 28.31 -5.64 -17.01
CA ASN A 246 28.16 -4.18 -17.11
C ASN A 246 26.68 -3.72 -17.11
N ILE A 247 25.81 -4.39 -16.37
CA ILE A 247 24.41 -3.99 -16.20
C ILE A 247 24.27 -3.18 -14.92
N GLU A 248 23.94 -1.91 -15.08
CA GLU A 248 23.60 -1.03 -13.95
C GLU A 248 22.17 -1.27 -13.47
N TRP A 249 21.94 -1.10 -12.18
CA TRP A 249 20.62 -1.13 -11.57
C TRP A 249 20.43 0.02 -10.58
N ARG A 250 19.19 0.37 -10.32
CA ARG A 250 18.79 1.37 -9.31
C ARG A 250 17.87 0.77 -8.27
N ASP A 251 17.84 1.36 -7.08
CA ASP A 251 16.82 0.99 -6.10
C ASP A 251 15.45 1.48 -6.58
N LEU A 252 14.40 0.71 -6.30
CA LEU A 252 13.03 1.08 -6.66
C LEU A 252 12.62 2.47 -6.13
N LYS A 253 13.20 2.95 -5.02
CA LYS A 253 12.95 4.30 -4.50
C LYS A 253 13.39 5.42 -5.43
N GLU A 254 14.28 5.14 -6.38
CA GLU A 254 14.77 6.12 -7.35
C GLU A 254 13.89 6.19 -8.61
N TYR A 255 12.82 5.38 -8.67
CA TYR A 255 11.92 5.33 -9.80
C TYR A 255 11.12 6.63 -9.98
N HIS A 256 10.95 7.03 -11.24
CA HIS A 256 10.02 8.06 -11.68
C HIS A 256 9.55 7.75 -13.11
N HIS A 257 8.40 8.30 -13.52
CA HIS A 257 7.69 7.94 -14.76
C HIS A 257 8.42 8.20 -16.10
N LEU A 258 9.60 8.85 -16.07
CA LEU A 258 10.45 9.06 -17.25
C LEU A 258 11.69 8.16 -17.25
N SER A 259 11.86 7.34 -16.22
CA SER A 259 13.04 6.52 -16.07
C SER A 259 12.97 5.23 -16.86
N THR A 260 14.04 4.91 -17.57
CA THR A 260 14.25 3.60 -18.20
C THR A 260 15.38 2.83 -17.52
N GLY A 261 15.36 1.51 -17.55
CA GLY A 261 16.46 0.66 -17.08
C GLY A 261 16.01 -0.37 -16.05
N LEU A 262 16.99 -0.91 -15.33
CA LEU A 262 16.79 -1.98 -14.35
C LEU A 262 16.59 -1.43 -12.94
N TYR A 263 15.47 -1.80 -12.33
CA TYR A 263 15.11 -1.47 -10.96
C TYR A 263 15.07 -2.71 -10.10
N VAL A 264 15.48 -2.55 -8.84
CA VAL A 264 15.45 -3.61 -7.85
C VAL A 264 14.62 -3.16 -6.66
N GLY A 265 13.64 -3.98 -6.30
CA GLY A 265 12.74 -3.69 -5.20
C GLY A 265 12.28 -4.93 -4.45
N THR A 266 11.32 -4.72 -3.56
CA THR A 266 10.59 -5.78 -2.89
C THR A 266 9.11 -5.66 -3.21
N LEU A 267 8.34 -6.73 -3.04
CA LEU A 267 6.87 -6.71 -3.17
C LEU A 267 6.21 -5.63 -2.28
N HIS A 268 6.81 -5.34 -1.12
CA HIS A 268 6.32 -4.27 -0.24
C HIS A 268 6.74 -2.88 -0.73
N GLY A 269 7.91 -2.76 -1.35
CA GLY A 269 8.42 -1.51 -1.89
C GLY A 269 7.68 -1.05 -3.15
N THR A 270 7.00 -1.96 -3.85
CA THR A 270 6.16 -1.67 -5.03
C THR A 270 4.74 -1.24 -4.70
N LYS A 271 4.33 -1.24 -3.42
CA LYS A 271 3.01 -0.75 -3.04
C LYS A 271 3.02 0.79 -3.05
N GLY A 272 2.27 1.35 -4.00
CA GLY A 272 2.08 2.79 -4.19
C GLY A 272 2.61 3.24 -5.54
#